data_AF-A0A8T2G1J9-F1
#
_entry.id   AF-A0A8T2G1J9-F1
#
_cell.length_a   1.000
_cell.length_b   1.000
_cell.length_c   1.000
_cell.angle_alpha   90.00
_cell.angle_beta   90.00
_cell.angle_gamma   90.00
#
_symmetry.space_group_name_H-M   'P 1'
#
loop_
_entity.id
_entity.type
_entity.pdbx_description
1 polymer ?
#
loop_
_entity_poly.entity_id
_entity_poly.type
_entity_poly.pdbx_seq_one_letter_code
_entity_poly.pdbx_strand_id
1 'polypeptide(L)'
;MLESDEFKTSAKQVGTITLLEMKQEELEAFVEFLYSDGSMLSSKVKQHARALYRAADKYEILQLRELCRSELISSLNSKNSLNLLELAQIPFDKVLNDAAFSYIKTNELMFPSFDEFKVVH
;
A
#
# COMPACT_ATOMS: atom_id res chain seq x y z
N MET A 1 -57.62 -17.74 6.25
CA MET A 1 -56.80 -16.58 6.63
C MET A 1 -55.64 -17.12 7.43
N LEU A 2 -54.45 -17.14 6.83
CA LEU A 2 -53.23 -17.55 7.54
C LEU A 2 -52.76 -16.31 8.31
N GLU A 3 -52.70 -16.44 9.63
CA GLU A 3 -52.14 -15.41 10.51
C GLU A 3 -50.68 -15.20 10.11
N SER A 4 -50.38 -13.99 9.64
CA SER A 4 -49.03 -13.53 9.38
C SER A 4 -48.32 -13.37 10.72
N ASP A 5 -47.46 -14.33 11.05
CA ASP A 5 -46.49 -14.17 12.14
C ASP A 5 -45.68 -12.89 11.87
N GLU A 6 -45.89 -11.89 12.72
CA GLU A 6 -45.03 -10.72 12.81
C GLU A 6 -43.64 -11.22 13.20
N PHE A 7 -42.79 -11.39 12.18
CA PHE A 7 -41.37 -11.59 12.37
C PHE A 7 -40.83 -10.38 13.12
N LYS A 8 -40.71 -10.53 14.44
CA LYS A 8 -40.09 -9.59 15.36
C LYS A 8 -38.62 -9.49 14.94
N THR A 9 -38.36 -8.64 13.95
CA THR A 9 -37.00 -8.22 13.61
C THR A 9 -36.46 -7.55 14.87
N SER A 10 -35.70 -8.29 15.68
CA SER A 10 -34.87 -7.68 16.71
C SER A 10 -34.10 -6.57 15.99
N ALA A 11 -34.30 -5.32 16.40
CA ALA A 11 -33.71 -4.15 15.78
C ALA A 11 -32.29 -4.48 15.33
N LYS A 12 -32.09 -4.56 14.01
CA LYS A 12 -30.86 -5.02 13.38
C LYS A 12 -29.73 -4.17 13.97
N GLN A 13 -28.93 -4.73 14.88
CA GLN A 13 -27.87 -3.96 15.53
C GLN A 13 -26.91 -3.51 14.42
N VAL A 14 -26.94 -2.21 14.12
CA VAL A 14 -26.02 -1.62 13.16
C VAL A 14 -24.66 -1.57 13.83
N GLY A 15 -23.78 -2.47 13.44
CA GLY A 15 -22.38 -2.44 13.86
C GLY A 15 -21.65 -1.35 13.08
N THR A 16 -21.07 -0.37 13.78
CA THR A 16 -20.16 0.61 13.19
C THR A 16 -18.72 0.21 13.50
N ILE A 17 -17.88 0.19 12.47
CA ILE A 17 -16.43 -0.04 12.59
C ILE A 17 -15.73 1.25 12.15
N THR A 18 -14.73 1.69 12.91
CA THR A 18 -13.95 2.89 12.61
C THR A 18 -12.52 2.51 12.22
N LEU A 19 -12.09 2.96 11.04
CA LEU A 19 -10.77 2.68 10.45
C LEU A 19 -9.97 3.99 10.42
N LEU A 20 -9.16 4.23 11.45
CA LEU A 20 -8.50 5.53 11.68
C LEU A 20 -7.20 5.72 10.88
N GLU A 21 -6.64 4.63 10.35
CA GLU A 21 -5.37 4.64 9.60
C GLU A 21 -5.51 5.06 8.13
N MET A 22 -6.74 5.21 7.63
CA MET A 22 -7.03 5.60 6.26
C MET A 22 -7.84 6.89 6.22
N LYS A 23 -7.52 7.75 5.25
CA LYS A 23 -8.38 8.87 4.86
C LYS A 23 -9.60 8.38 4.10
N GLN A 24 -10.58 9.26 3.90
CA GLN A 24 -11.82 8.93 3.19
C GLN A 24 -11.55 8.32 1.81
N GLU A 25 -10.66 8.92 1.02
CA GLU A 25 -10.38 8.47 -0.35
C GLU A 25 -9.64 7.12 -0.37
N GLU A 26 -8.76 6.90 0.62
CA GLU A 26 -8.04 5.64 0.81
C GLU A 26 -9.01 4.53 1.24
N LEU A 27 -9.95 4.84 2.14
CA LEU A 27 -10.98 3.90 2.58
C LEU A 27 -11.93 3.51 1.45
N GLU A 28 -12.34 4.47 0.61
CA GLU A 28 -13.16 4.16 -0.55
C GLU A 28 -12.44 3.25 -1.53
N ALA A 29 -11.15 3.50 -1.79
CA ALA A 29 -10.33 2.62 -2.63
C ALA A 29 -10.15 1.23 -2.01
N PHE A 30 -10.00 1.15 -0.68
CA PHE A 30 -9.92 -0.11 0.05
C PHE A 30 -11.21 -0.93 -0.10
N VAL A 31 -12.38 -0.31 0.11
CA VAL A 31 -13.68 -0.97 -0.04
C VAL A 31 -13.93 -1.37 -1.49
N GLU A 32 -13.56 -0.52 -2.46
CA GLU A 32 -13.63 -0.86 -3.88
C GLU A 32 -12.86 -2.16 -4.20
N PHE A 33 -11.65 -2.30 -3.66
CA PHE A 33 -10.88 -3.53 -3.83
C PHE A 33 -11.56 -4.75 -3.17
N LEU A 34 -12.07 -4.61 -1.94
CA LEU A 34 -12.72 -5.72 -1.21
C LEU A 34 -13.95 -6.29 -1.93
N TYR A 35 -14.67 -5.45 -2.68
CA TYR A 35 -15.85 -5.85 -3.46
C TYR A 35 -15.53 -6.20 -4.92
N SER A 36 -14.26 -6.12 -5.31
CA SER A 36 -13.80 -6.56 -6.64
C SER A 36 -13.50 -8.07 -6.64
N ASP A 37 -13.09 -8.61 -7.80
CA ASP A 37 -12.55 -9.97 -7.89
C ASP A 37 -11.17 -10.14 -7.21
N GLY A 38 -10.56 -9.05 -6.72
CA GLY A 38 -9.28 -9.04 -6.03
C GLY A 38 -8.07 -9.33 -6.93
N SER A 39 -8.27 -9.50 -8.23
CA SER A 39 -7.20 -9.92 -9.16
C SER A 39 -6.26 -8.79 -9.55
N MET A 40 -6.76 -7.55 -9.62
CA MET A 40 -6.00 -6.38 -10.07
C MET A 40 -6.37 -5.11 -9.31
N LEU A 41 -5.41 -4.18 -9.23
CA LEU A 41 -5.66 -2.84 -8.68
C LEU A 41 -6.25 -1.92 -9.75
N SER A 42 -7.39 -1.29 -9.44
CA SER A 42 -7.93 -0.20 -10.25
C SER A 42 -7.03 1.05 -10.19
N SER A 43 -7.24 2.01 -11.08
CA SER A 43 -6.49 3.28 -11.08
C SER A 43 -6.59 4.02 -9.74
N LYS A 44 -7.80 4.03 -9.14
CA LYS A 44 -8.05 4.64 -7.83
C LYS A 44 -7.25 3.93 -6.74
N VAL A 45 -7.25 2.59 -6.76
CA VAL A 45 -6.51 1.76 -5.80
C VAL A 45 -4.99 1.98 -5.94
N LYS A 46 -4.47 2.07 -7.16
CA LYS A 46 -3.05 2.34 -7.42
C LYS A 46 -2.59 3.69 -6.87
N GLN A 47 -3.42 4.73 -7.00
CA GLN A 47 -3.12 6.06 -6.44
C GLN A 47 -2.87 6.01 -4.92
N HIS A 48 -3.53 5.09 -4.22
CA HIS A 48 -3.43 4.93 -2.77
C HIS A 48 -2.60 3.70 -2.35
N ALA A 49 -1.80 3.12 -3.25
CA ALA A 49 -1.08 1.86 -3.01
C ALA A 49 -0.24 1.86 -1.73
N ARG A 50 0.38 2.98 -1.35
CA ARG A 50 1.18 3.07 -0.10
C ARG A 50 0.30 2.93 1.16
N ALA A 51 -0.87 3.56 1.18
CA ALA A 51 -1.79 3.49 2.31
C ALA A 51 -2.45 2.11 2.38
N LEU A 52 -2.89 1.61 1.23
CA LEU A 52 -3.51 0.30 1.10
C LEU A 52 -2.54 -0.83 1.41
N TYR A 53 -1.25 -0.69 1.08
CA TYR A 53 -0.21 -1.63 1.50
C TYR A 53 -0.13 -1.77 3.03
N ARG A 54 -0.18 -0.65 3.77
CA ARG A 54 -0.19 -0.67 5.25
C ARG A 54 -1.48 -1.25 5.81
N ALA A 55 -2.61 -0.89 5.23
CA ALA A 55 -3.91 -1.43 5.64
C ALA A 55 -3.99 -2.94 5.38
N ALA A 56 -3.52 -3.40 4.22
CA ALA A 56 -3.49 -4.80 3.86
C ALA A 56 -2.64 -5.63 4.81
N ASP A 57 -1.54 -5.07 5.31
CA ASP A 57 -0.74 -5.72 6.34
C ASP A 57 -1.49 -5.76 7.69
N LYS A 58 -2.04 -4.63 8.15
CA LYS A 58 -2.78 -4.53 9.41
C LYS A 58 -4.01 -5.45 9.48
N TYR A 59 -4.70 -5.62 8.35
CA TYR A 59 -5.91 -6.45 8.22
C TYR A 59 -5.65 -7.83 7.61
N GLU A 60 -4.37 -8.19 7.42
CA GLU A 60 -3.93 -9.50 6.93
C GLU A 60 -4.53 -9.90 5.56
N ILE A 61 -4.74 -8.92 4.68
CA ILE A 61 -5.25 -9.12 3.32
C ILE A 61 -4.07 -9.33 2.38
N LEU A 62 -3.54 -10.56 2.38
CA LEU A 62 -2.32 -10.95 1.64
C LEU A 62 -2.36 -10.55 0.16
N GLN A 63 -3.48 -10.81 -0.53
CA GLN A 63 -3.60 -10.51 -1.96
C GLN A 63 -3.46 -9.02 -2.27
N LEU A 64 -4.09 -8.15 -1.46
CA LEU A 64 -3.95 -6.70 -1.60
C LEU A 64 -2.50 -6.26 -1.33
N ARG A 65 -1.87 -6.83 -0.30
CA ARG A 65 -0.48 -6.53 0.05
C ARG A 65 0.47 -6.86 -1.10
N GLU A 66 0.33 -8.03 -1.72
CA GLU A 66 1.15 -8.47 -2.87
C GLU A 66 0.99 -7.55 -4.09
N LEU A 67 -0.25 -7.21 -4.41
CA LEU A 67 -0.56 -6.31 -5.53
C LEU A 67 -0.04 -4.90 -5.30
N CYS A 68 -0.27 -4.34 -4.10
CA CYS A 68 0.27 -3.03 -3.74
C CYS A 68 1.80 -3.04 -3.74
N ARG A 69 2.45 -4.11 -3.27
CA ARG A 69 3.92 -4.22 -3.33
C ARG A 69 4.40 -4.14 -4.77
N SER A 70 3.78 -4.89 -5.66
CA SER A 70 4.14 -4.90 -7.09
C SER A 70 4.02 -3.52 -7.72
N GLU A 71 2.96 -2.78 -7.41
CA GLU A 71 2.77 -1.39 -7.86
C GLU A 71 3.78 -0.40 -7.24
N LEU A 72 4.12 -0.58 -5.96
CA LEU A 72 5.14 0.26 -5.32
C LEU A 72 6.54 0.01 -5.90
N ILE A 73 6.87 -1.24 -6.21
CA ILE A 73 8.15 -1.59 -6.87
C ILE A 73 8.18 -1.04 -8.30
N SER A 74 7.09 -1.17 -9.07
CA SER A 74 7.05 -0.66 -10.46
C SER A 74 7.14 0.87 -10.54
N SER A 75 6.74 1.58 -9.48
CA SER A 75 6.79 3.03 -9.39
C SER A 75 8.10 3.59 -8.80
N LEU A 76 9.10 2.74 -8.50
CA LEU A 76 10.38 3.15 -7.94
C LEU A 76 11.07 4.21 -8.81
N ASN A 77 11.47 5.30 -8.16
CA ASN A 77 12.23 6.39 -8.76
C ASN A 77 13.09 7.11 -7.70
N SER A 78 13.94 8.04 -8.14
CA SER A 78 14.84 8.78 -7.25
C SER A 78 14.14 9.61 -6.17
N LYS A 79 12.86 9.98 -6.37
CA LYS A 79 12.09 10.78 -5.41
C LYS A 79 11.42 9.94 -4.32
N ASN A 80 11.15 8.65 -4.58
CA ASN A 80 10.38 7.80 -3.66
C ASN A 80 11.14 6.60 -3.09
N SER A 81 12.33 6.27 -3.63
CA SER A 81 13.07 5.06 -3.25
C SER A 81 13.40 4.98 -1.76
N LEU A 82 13.85 6.08 -1.14
CA LEU A 82 14.11 6.15 0.30
C LEU A 82 12.84 5.92 1.14
N ASN A 83 11.73 6.56 0.75
CA ASN A 83 10.45 6.41 1.44
C ASN A 83 9.90 4.98 1.33
N LEU A 84 10.16 4.29 0.22
CA LEU A 84 9.78 2.88 0.03
C LEU A 84 10.68 1.92 0.79
N LEU A 85 11.98 2.24 0.89
CA LEU A 85 12.92 1.49 1.74
C LEU A 85 12.49 1.55 3.21
N GLU A 86 12.12 2.74 3.70
CA GLU A 86 11.59 2.95 5.05
C GLU A 86 10.27 2.18 5.26
N LEU A 87 9.35 2.25 4.29
CA LEU A 87 8.08 1.51 4.35
C LEU A 87 8.28 0.00 4.50
N ALA A 88 9.33 -0.54 3.87
CA ALA A 88 9.67 -1.96 3.93
C ALA A 88 10.26 -2.40 5.26
N GLN A 89 10.52 -1.49 6.22
CA GLN A 89 11.11 -1.85 7.50
C GLN A 89 10.06 -2.33 8.52
N ILE A 90 8.82 -1.83 8.43
CA ILE A 90 7.78 -2.07 9.44
C ILE A 90 6.40 -2.33 8.78
N PRO A 91 5.92 -3.59 8.81
CA PRO A 91 6.72 -4.78 9.12
C PRO A 91 7.81 -4.98 8.06
N PHE A 92 8.81 -5.78 8.39
CA PHE A 92 9.88 -6.06 7.46
C PHE A 92 9.36 -6.80 6.23
N ASP A 93 9.51 -6.19 5.06
CA ASP A 93 9.17 -6.77 3.76
C ASP A 93 10.44 -6.87 2.91
N LYS A 94 11.03 -8.06 2.92
CA LYS A 94 12.30 -8.33 2.24
C LYS A 94 12.24 -7.99 0.74
N VAL A 95 11.13 -8.28 0.08
CA VAL A 95 10.99 -8.08 -1.37
C VAL A 95 10.98 -6.59 -1.71
N LEU A 96 10.20 -5.79 -0.97
CA LEU A 96 10.20 -4.34 -1.16
C LEU A 96 11.53 -3.70 -0.74
N ASN A 97 12.13 -4.19 0.36
CA ASN A 97 13.42 -3.73 0.86
C ASN A 97 14.53 -3.94 -0.17
N ASP A 98 14.69 -5.16 -0.68
CA ASP A 98 15.71 -5.52 -1.66
C ASP A 98 15.54 -4.68 -2.94
N ALA A 99 14.30 -4.51 -3.42
CA ALA A 99 14.01 -3.72 -4.62
C ALA A 99 14.38 -2.23 -4.43
N ALA A 100 13.96 -1.62 -3.33
CA ALA A 100 14.27 -0.21 -3.04
C ALA A 100 15.77 0.01 -2.81
N PHE A 101 16.42 -0.88 -2.06
CA PHE A 101 17.86 -0.81 -1.79
C PHE A 101 18.70 -0.97 -3.05
N SER A 102 18.35 -1.95 -3.91
CA SER A 102 18.99 -2.16 -5.20
C SER A 102 18.86 -0.94 -6.12
N TYR A 103 17.68 -0.33 -6.14
CA TYR A 103 17.44 0.91 -6.89
C TYR A 103 18.34 2.05 -6.40
N ILE A 104 18.43 2.26 -5.08
CA ILE A 104 19.27 3.31 -4.48
C ILE A 104 20.74 3.08 -4.83
N LYS A 105 21.25 1.88 -4.58
CA LYS A 105 22.65 1.52 -4.86
C LYS A 105 23.02 1.74 -6.33
N THR A 106 22.12 1.38 -7.25
CA THR A 106 22.37 1.55 -8.69
C THR A 106 22.42 3.02 -9.11
N ASN A 107 21.59 3.88 -8.51
CA ASN A 107 21.60 5.31 -8.80
C ASN A 107 22.76 6.04 -8.11
N GLU A 108 23.16 5.63 -6.90
CA GLU A 108 24.36 6.16 -6.24
C GLU A 108 25.63 5.85 -7.02
N LEU A 109 25.74 4.64 -7.59
CA LEU A 109 26.84 4.25 -8.49
C LEU A 109 26.80 4.96 -9.86
N MET A 110 25.71 5.67 -10.18
CA MET A 110 25.60 6.47 -11.41
C MET A 110 26.18 7.88 -11.24
N PHE A 111 26.53 8.32 -10.02
CA PHE A 111 27.40 9.47 -9.83
C PHE A 111 28.86 8.98 -9.91
N PRO A 112 29.59 9.24 -11.02
CA PRO A 112 30.98 8.86 -11.09
C PRO A 112 31.76 9.65 -10.03
N SER A 113 32.85 9.06 -9.55
CA SER A 113 33.76 9.66 -8.57
C SER A 113 34.00 11.15 -8.86
N PHE A 114 33.87 11.99 -7.83
CA PHE A 114 34.42 13.35 -7.84
C PHE A 114 35.96 13.26 -7.80
N ASP A 115 36.58 12.71 -8.84
CA ASP A 115 38.01 12.88 -9.12
C ASP A 115 38.22 14.19 -9.87
N GLU A 116 37.81 15.32 -9.27
CA GLU A 116 38.16 16.63 -9.80
C GLU A 116 38.12 17.73 -8.72
N PHE A 117 38.91 17.52 -7.67
CA PHE A 117 39.50 18.65 -6.95
C PHE A 117 41.01 18.57 -7.08
N LYS A 118 41.52 19.01 -8.24
CA LYS A 118 42.89 19.49 -8.32
C LYS A 118 42.99 20.69 -7.38
N VAL A 119 43.68 20.50 -6.27
CA VAL A 119 44.15 21.55 -5.38
C VAL A 119 44.96 22.54 -6.23
N VAL A 120 44.42 23.75 -6.42
CA VAL A 120 45.18 24.86 -7.00
C VAL A 120 46.11 25.37 -5.90
N HIS A 121 47.39 25.46 -6.25
CA HIS A 121 48.52 25.89 -5.43
C HIS A 121 48.31 27.22 -4.69
#